data_AF-A0AAE4RJE1-F1
#
_entry.id   AF-A0AAE4RJE1-F1
#
_cell.length_a   1.000
_cell.length_b   1.000
_cell.length_c   1.000
_cell.angle_alpha   90.00
_cell.angle_beta   90.00
_cell.angle_gamma   90.00
#
_symmetry.space_group_name_H-M   'P 1'
#
loop_
_entity.id
_entity.type
_entity.pdbx_description
1 polymer ?
#
loop_
_entity_poly.entity_id
_entity_poly.type
_entity_poly.pdbx_seq_one_letter_code
_entity_poly.pdbx_strand_id
1 'polypeptide(L)'
;MGAANLATALASIGLADLVGQDRFSVLDALITFIAGDGDDLDAQAARDAACDVLEELFGDADQWADLASINVTADDLQRMLEMFLSLYVYNRVPVLAERLSRLDDPAQSRQADQEMRLIIADMVAIHMPDNPFTLDWRGGAGRALAEDAIASVYEAFNAPTEADPA
;
A
#
# COMPACT_ATOMS: atom_id res chain seq x y z
N MET A 1 8.59 4.33 -28.17
CA MET A 1 8.85 5.40 -27.19
C MET A 1 9.59 4.75 -26.04
N GLY A 2 10.78 5.24 -25.70
CA GLY A 2 11.72 4.52 -24.83
C GLY A 2 11.14 4.32 -23.43
N ALA A 3 11.29 3.12 -22.88
CA ALA A 3 11.02 2.87 -21.47
C ALA A 3 11.83 3.87 -20.65
N ALA A 4 11.16 4.70 -19.86
CA ALA A 4 11.85 5.56 -18.90
C ALA A 4 12.52 4.64 -17.88
N ASN A 5 13.84 4.68 -17.81
CA ASN A 5 14.59 3.92 -16.80
C ASN A 5 14.47 4.61 -15.43
N LEU A 6 14.75 3.86 -14.36
CA LEU A 6 14.64 4.33 -12.97
C LEU A 6 15.35 5.68 -12.74
N ALA A 7 16.54 5.88 -13.32
CA ALA A 7 17.28 7.14 -13.22
C ALA A 7 16.49 8.35 -13.76
N THR A 8 15.84 8.18 -14.90
CA THR A 8 15.02 9.24 -15.51
C THR A 8 13.79 9.53 -14.66
N ALA A 9 13.16 8.48 -14.11
CA ALA A 9 12.01 8.62 -13.20
C ALA A 9 12.39 9.38 -11.92
N LEU A 10 13.47 8.98 -11.24
CA LEU A 10 13.98 9.67 -10.05
C LEU A 10 14.31 11.13 -10.33
N ALA A 11 14.97 11.42 -11.45
CA ALA A 11 15.26 12.80 -11.84
C ALA A 11 13.98 13.65 -12.04
N SER A 12 12.92 13.06 -12.61
CA SER A 12 11.67 13.77 -12.85
C SER A 12 10.92 14.19 -11.57
N ILE A 13 11.17 13.48 -10.46
CA ILE A 13 10.58 13.78 -9.14
C ILE A 13 11.56 14.50 -8.19
N GLY A 14 12.71 14.94 -8.70
CA GLY A 14 13.70 15.71 -7.92
C GLY A 14 14.67 14.86 -7.10
N LEU A 15 14.75 13.55 -7.36
CA LEU A 15 15.60 12.59 -6.64
C LEU A 15 16.81 12.12 -7.48
N ALA A 16 17.31 12.97 -8.38
CA ALA A 16 18.42 12.63 -9.28
C ALA A 16 19.72 12.24 -8.54
N ASP A 17 19.95 12.82 -7.35
CA ASP A 17 21.17 12.58 -6.56
C ASP A 17 21.26 11.16 -5.97
N LEU A 18 20.16 10.38 -6.04
CA LEU A 18 20.11 8.99 -5.59
C LEU A 18 20.67 8.01 -6.63
N VAL A 19 20.89 8.45 -7.87
CA VAL A 19 21.39 7.59 -8.94
C VAL A 19 22.79 7.08 -8.58
N GLY A 20 22.93 5.75 -8.49
CA GLY A 20 24.18 5.08 -8.13
C GLY A 20 24.40 4.91 -6.63
N GLN A 21 23.46 5.32 -5.78
CA GLN A 21 23.52 5.06 -4.35
C GLN A 21 23.12 3.60 -4.02
N ASP A 22 23.35 3.20 -2.76
CA ASP A 22 22.92 1.90 -2.27
C ASP A 22 21.40 1.80 -2.19
N ARG A 23 20.88 0.55 -2.13
CA ARG A 23 19.45 0.31 -2.17
C ARG A 23 18.69 0.98 -1.04
N PHE A 24 19.23 0.99 0.18
CA PHE A 24 18.52 1.47 1.35
C PHE A 24 18.34 2.98 1.27
N SER A 25 19.36 3.70 0.81
CA SER A 25 19.28 5.14 0.56
C SER A 25 18.23 5.48 -0.51
N VAL A 26 18.13 4.69 -1.59
CA VAL A 26 17.11 4.89 -2.63
C VAL A 26 15.71 4.63 -2.08
N LEU A 27 15.51 3.49 -1.41
CA LEU A 27 14.21 3.09 -0.88
C LEU A 27 13.72 4.05 0.23
N ASP A 28 14.58 4.47 1.16
CA ASP A 28 14.21 5.40 2.22
C ASP A 28 13.74 6.77 1.67
N ALA A 29 14.41 7.26 0.63
CA ALA A 29 14.00 8.50 -0.03
C ALA A 29 12.68 8.32 -0.80
N LEU A 30 12.43 7.16 -1.43
CA LEU A 30 11.15 6.86 -2.06
C LEU A 30 10.01 6.76 -1.03
N ILE A 31 10.24 6.09 0.09
CA ILE A 31 9.28 5.99 1.20
C ILE A 31 8.94 7.39 1.71
N THR A 32 9.96 8.22 1.95
CA THR A 32 9.78 9.60 2.42
C THR A 32 9.04 10.45 1.38
N PHE A 33 9.30 10.25 0.10
CA PHE A 33 8.58 10.94 -0.97
C PHE A 33 7.10 10.53 -1.04
N ILE A 34 6.78 9.26 -0.80
CA ILE A 34 5.42 8.71 -0.87
C ILE A 34 4.61 9.04 0.39
N ALA A 35 5.17 8.78 1.57
CA ALA A 35 4.45 8.79 2.85
C ALA A 35 4.80 9.96 3.78
N GLY A 36 5.81 10.77 3.44
CA GLY A 36 6.30 11.83 4.31
C GLY A 36 7.03 11.31 5.55
N ASP A 37 7.12 12.16 6.58
CA ASP A 37 8.00 11.94 7.74
C ASP A 37 7.41 11.01 8.83
N GLY A 38 6.14 10.58 8.71
CA GLY A 38 5.54 9.65 9.67
C GLY A 38 5.09 10.28 11.01
N ASP A 39 4.83 11.59 11.01
CA ASP A 39 4.56 12.37 12.23
C ASP A 39 3.17 12.13 12.85
N ASP A 40 2.27 11.44 12.14
CA ASP A 40 0.96 11.03 12.64
C ASP A 40 0.62 9.58 12.24
N LEU A 41 -0.48 9.05 12.79
CA LEU A 41 -0.92 7.67 12.54
C LEU A 41 -1.25 7.40 11.06
N ASP A 42 -1.62 8.44 10.31
CA ASP A 42 -1.94 8.32 8.90
C ASP A 42 -0.66 8.16 8.06
N ALA A 43 0.31 9.03 8.32
CA ALA A 43 1.63 8.98 7.73
C ALA A 43 2.38 7.70 8.11
N GLN A 44 2.22 7.19 9.34
CA GLN A 44 2.79 5.89 9.75
C GLN A 44 2.19 4.73 8.96
N ALA A 45 0.85 4.67 8.85
CA ALA A 45 0.19 3.63 8.07
C ALA A 45 0.62 3.65 6.59
N ALA A 46 0.77 4.84 6.02
CA ALA A 46 1.26 5.01 4.65
C ALA A 46 2.74 4.60 4.52
N ARG A 47 3.56 4.89 5.53
CA ARG A 47 4.99 4.52 5.54
C ARG A 47 5.17 3.01 5.60
N ASP A 48 4.45 2.34 6.49
CA ASP A 48 4.47 0.88 6.62
C ASP A 48 4.01 0.20 5.32
N ALA A 49 2.92 0.71 4.72
CA ALA A 49 2.44 0.21 3.43
C ALA A 49 3.46 0.43 2.30
N ALA A 50 4.15 1.57 2.26
CA ALA A 50 5.19 1.86 1.28
C ALA A 50 6.40 0.93 1.45
N CYS A 51 6.83 0.66 2.69
CA CYS A 51 7.90 -0.28 2.98
C CYS A 51 7.58 -1.68 2.44
N ASP A 52 6.41 -2.21 2.79
CA ASP A 52 5.99 -3.55 2.36
C ASP A 52 5.90 -3.67 0.83
N VAL A 53 5.36 -2.65 0.16
CA VAL A 53 5.26 -2.65 -1.32
C VAL A 53 6.61 -2.58 -1.99
N LEU A 54 7.51 -1.75 -1.48
CA LEU A 54 8.85 -1.60 -2.04
C LEU A 54 9.73 -2.81 -1.74
N GLU A 55 9.57 -3.47 -0.59
CA GLU A 55 10.26 -4.73 -0.29
C GLU A 55 9.83 -5.84 -1.24
N GLU A 56 8.54 -5.94 -1.58
CA GLU A 56 8.06 -6.91 -2.57
C GLU A 56 8.68 -6.69 -3.97
N LEU A 57 8.87 -5.44 -4.37
CA LEU A 57 9.43 -5.12 -5.70
C LEU A 57 10.96 -5.18 -5.73
N PHE A 58 11.62 -4.73 -4.66
CA PHE A 58 13.04 -4.44 -4.64
C PHE A 58 13.84 -5.26 -3.61
N GLY A 59 13.21 -6.16 -2.86
CA GLY A 59 13.85 -6.93 -1.78
C GLY A 59 15.04 -7.79 -2.24
N ASP A 60 15.01 -8.25 -3.50
CA ASP A 60 16.09 -9.03 -4.11
C ASP A 60 17.23 -8.16 -4.68
N ALA A 61 17.07 -6.84 -4.76
CA ALA A 61 18.08 -5.94 -5.32
C ALA A 61 19.11 -5.59 -4.24
N ASP A 62 20.41 -5.79 -4.47
CA ASP A 62 21.46 -5.47 -3.49
C ASP A 62 22.18 -4.14 -3.80
N GLN A 63 22.23 -3.77 -5.07
CA GLN A 63 22.95 -2.60 -5.57
C GLN A 63 22.13 -1.83 -6.61
N TRP A 64 22.55 -0.59 -6.91
CA TRP A 64 21.91 0.27 -7.90
C TRP A 64 21.65 -0.42 -9.25
N ALA A 65 22.58 -1.25 -9.72
CA ALA A 65 22.45 -1.95 -10.99
C ALA A 65 21.23 -2.90 -11.00
N ASP A 66 20.94 -3.54 -9.87
CA ASP A 66 19.81 -4.44 -9.72
C ASP A 66 18.51 -3.62 -9.73
N LEU A 67 18.45 -2.53 -8.95
CA LEU A 67 17.31 -1.58 -8.95
C LEU A 67 17.01 -1.04 -10.36
N ALA A 68 18.05 -0.60 -11.08
CA ALA A 68 17.92 -0.03 -12.41
C ALA A 68 17.56 -1.06 -13.49
N SER A 69 17.76 -2.36 -13.20
CA SER A 69 17.40 -3.45 -14.10
C SER A 69 15.95 -3.88 -13.99
N ILE A 70 15.27 -3.53 -12.89
CA ILE A 70 13.86 -3.85 -12.67
C ILE A 70 13.00 -3.05 -13.65
N ASN A 71 12.18 -3.79 -14.39
CA ASN A 71 11.25 -3.21 -15.35
C ASN A 71 9.83 -3.33 -14.80
N VAL A 72 9.26 -2.19 -14.42
CA VAL A 72 7.89 -2.09 -13.92
C VAL A 72 6.95 -1.83 -15.09
N THR A 73 6.03 -2.76 -15.35
CA THR A 73 4.97 -2.57 -16.34
C THR A 73 3.80 -1.78 -15.75
N ALA A 74 2.85 -1.36 -16.60
CA ALA A 74 1.63 -0.71 -16.13
C ALA A 74 0.82 -1.64 -15.20
N ASP A 75 0.72 -2.93 -15.54
CA ASP A 75 0.01 -3.92 -14.74
C ASP A 75 0.70 -4.13 -13.38
N ASP A 76 2.03 -4.10 -13.34
CA ASP A 76 2.79 -4.16 -12.07
C ASP A 76 2.49 -2.93 -11.21
N LEU A 77 2.52 -1.73 -11.80
CA LEU A 77 2.22 -0.49 -11.09
C LEU A 77 0.79 -0.44 -10.56
N GLN A 78 -0.19 -0.94 -11.33
CA GLN A 78 -1.57 -1.05 -10.87
C GLN A 78 -1.68 -1.99 -9.67
N ARG A 79 -1.08 -3.19 -9.75
CA ARG A 79 -1.08 -4.14 -8.63
C ARG A 79 -0.40 -3.55 -7.39
N MET A 80 0.67 -2.79 -7.56
CA MET A 80 1.34 -2.11 -6.46
C MET A 80 0.48 -1.01 -5.83
N LEU A 81 -0.29 -0.26 -6.62
CA LEU A 81 -1.23 0.73 -6.08
C LEU A 81 -2.35 0.06 -5.28
N GLU A 82 -2.91 -1.03 -5.78
CA GLU A 82 -3.93 -1.82 -5.08
C GLU A 82 -3.38 -2.40 -3.77
N MET A 83 -2.17 -2.96 -3.80
CA MET A 83 -1.49 -3.49 -2.63
C MET A 83 -1.18 -2.40 -1.60
N PHE A 84 -0.65 -1.26 -2.05
CA PHE A 84 -0.38 -0.10 -1.21
C PHE A 84 -1.65 0.36 -0.48
N LEU A 85 -2.75 0.58 -1.20
CA LEU A 85 -4.01 1.03 -0.61
C LEU A 85 -4.57 0.00 0.38
N SER A 86 -4.47 -1.29 0.06
CA SER A 86 -4.93 -2.36 0.94
C SER A 86 -4.16 -2.39 2.26
N LEU A 87 -2.83 -2.28 2.20
CA LEU A 87 -1.98 -2.24 3.39
C LEU A 87 -2.17 -0.94 4.19
N TYR A 88 -2.30 0.19 3.50
CA TYR A 88 -2.59 1.48 4.12
C TYR A 88 -3.91 1.44 4.89
N VAL A 89 -4.99 0.92 4.26
CA VAL A 89 -6.30 0.76 4.91
C VAL A 89 -6.20 -0.20 6.09
N TYR A 90 -5.53 -1.34 5.93
CA TYR A 90 -5.30 -2.29 7.03
C TYR A 90 -4.61 -1.63 8.23
N ASN A 91 -3.54 -0.87 7.99
CA ASN A 91 -2.81 -0.16 9.05
C ASN A 91 -3.62 1.01 9.67
N ARG A 92 -4.66 1.49 8.97
CA ARG A 92 -5.52 2.62 9.38
C ARG A 92 -6.76 2.24 10.19
N VAL A 93 -7.00 0.95 10.44
CA VAL A 93 -8.22 0.51 11.14
C VAL A 93 -7.85 -0.05 12.53
N PRO A 94 -7.80 0.79 13.59
CA PRO A 94 -7.50 0.36 14.97
C PRO A 94 -8.40 -0.74 15.51
N VAL A 95 -9.65 -0.80 15.02
CA VAL A 95 -10.61 -1.85 15.38
C VAL A 95 -10.08 -3.24 15.03
N LEU A 96 -9.21 -3.36 14.03
CA LEU A 96 -8.59 -4.64 13.64
C LEU A 96 -7.62 -5.12 14.70
N ALA A 97 -6.74 -4.25 15.18
CA ALA A 97 -5.81 -4.56 16.26
C ALA A 97 -6.57 -4.98 17.53
N GLU A 98 -7.66 -4.27 17.85
CA GLU A 98 -8.50 -4.63 18.99
C GLU A 98 -9.16 -6.00 18.83
N ARG A 99 -9.78 -6.30 17.67
CA ARG A 99 -10.43 -7.60 17.42
C ARG A 99 -9.44 -8.75 17.48
N LEU A 100 -8.27 -8.61 16.86
CA LEU A 100 -7.23 -9.64 16.88
C LEU A 100 -6.68 -9.86 18.29
N SER A 101 -6.54 -8.80 19.10
CA SER A 101 -6.05 -8.90 20.48
C SER A 101 -6.99 -9.66 21.43
N ARG A 102 -8.27 -9.80 21.06
CA ARG A 102 -9.28 -10.54 21.85
C ARG A 102 -9.28 -12.05 21.56
N LEU A 103 -8.52 -12.51 20.57
CA LEU A 103 -8.38 -13.92 20.24
C LEU A 103 -7.19 -14.51 21.01
N ASP A 104 -7.48 -15.43 21.95
CA ASP A 104 -6.44 -16.08 22.77
C ASP A 104 -5.68 -17.19 22.02
N ASP A 105 -6.21 -17.67 20.90
CA ASP A 105 -5.59 -18.73 20.07
C ASP A 105 -4.80 -18.12 18.90
N PRO A 106 -3.46 -18.33 18.84
CA PRO A 106 -2.61 -17.84 17.75
C PRO A 106 -2.99 -18.37 16.36
N ALA A 107 -3.63 -19.54 16.25
CA ALA A 107 -4.09 -20.06 14.97
C ALA A 107 -5.33 -19.29 14.48
N GLN A 108 -6.31 -19.08 15.37
CA GLN A 108 -7.52 -18.31 15.06
C GLN A 108 -7.20 -16.84 14.78
N SER A 109 -6.25 -16.25 15.52
CA SER A 109 -5.77 -14.89 15.27
C SER A 109 -5.18 -14.73 13.88
N ARG A 110 -4.33 -15.67 13.44
CA ARG A 110 -3.76 -15.67 12.09
C ARG A 110 -4.80 -15.86 10.99
N GLN A 111 -5.77 -16.75 11.20
CA GLN A 111 -6.84 -16.96 10.23
C GLN A 111 -7.70 -15.71 10.10
N ALA A 112 -8.11 -15.11 11.21
CA ALA A 112 -8.89 -13.86 11.21
C ALA A 112 -8.12 -12.71 10.54
N ASP A 113 -6.81 -12.61 10.75
CA ASP A 113 -5.96 -11.63 10.06
C ASP A 113 -5.97 -11.84 8.53
N GLN A 114 -5.84 -13.08 8.07
CA GLN A 114 -5.86 -13.40 6.65
C GLN A 114 -7.21 -13.08 6.00
N GLU A 115 -8.32 -13.52 6.61
CA GLU A 115 -9.68 -13.23 6.14
C GLU A 115 -9.91 -11.71 6.04
N MET A 116 -9.41 -10.96 7.01
CA MET A 116 -9.52 -9.51 7.06
C MET A 116 -8.73 -8.81 5.96
N ARG A 117 -7.49 -9.25 5.70
CA ARG A 117 -6.69 -8.75 4.58
C ARG A 117 -7.37 -9.00 3.24
N LEU A 118 -8.02 -10.15 3.07
CA LEU A 118 -8.80 -10.46 1.86
C LEU A 118 -10.00 -9.53 1.70
N ILE A 119 -10.78 -9.31 2.76
CA ILE A 119 -11.92 -8.38 2.73
C ILE A 119 -11.45 -6.97 2.35
N ILE A 120 -10.35 -6.50 2.94
CA ILE A 120 -9.81 -5.16 2.65
C ILE A 120 -9.36 -5.08 1.18
N ALA A 121 -8.65 -6.08 0.68
CA ALA A 121 -8.23 -6.14 -0.71
C ALA A 121 -9.43 -6.10 -1.68
N ASP A 122 -10.47 -6.88 -1.39
CA ASP A 122 -11.71 -6.88 -2.18
C ASP A 122 -12.40 -5.50 -2.16
N MET A 123 -12.49 -4.86 -0.99
CA MET A 123 -13.08 -3.52 -0.87
C MET A 123 -12.27 -2.48 -1.66
N VAL A 124 -10.95 -2.50 -1.57
CA VAL A 124 -10.08 -1.62 -2.35
C VAL A 124 -10.28 -1.86 -3.85
N ALA A 125 -10.31 -3.12 -4.28
CA ALA A 125 -10.53 -3.46 -5.69
C ALA A 125 -11.89 -2.98 -6.22
N ILE A 126 -12.96 -3.01 -5.40
CA ILE A 126 -14.28 -2.49 -5.76
C ILE A 126 -14.28 -0.98 -5.97
N HIS A 127 -13.54 -0.24 -5.14
CA HIS A 127 -13.47 1.23 -5.21
C HIS A 127 -12.46 1.74 -6.24
N MET A 128 -11.51 0.89 -6.64
CA MET A 128 -10.51 1.26 -7.63
C MET A 128 -11.13 1.43 -9.02
N PRO A 129 -10.81 2.52 -9.73
CA PRO A 129 -11.27 2.71 -11.10
C PRO A 129 -10.55 1.76 -12.06
N ASP A 130 -11.18 1.43 -13.19
CA ASP A 130 -10.61 0.58 -14.25
C ASP A 130 -9.21 1.04 -14.72
N ASN A 131 -8.92 2.35 -14.64
CA ASN A 131 -7.60 2.89 -14.90
C ASN A 131 -7.15 3.87 -13.79
N PRO A 132 -6.37 3.39 -12.80
CA PRO A 132 -5.94 4.20 -11.66
C PRO A 132 -4.94 5.30 -12.00
N PHE A 133 -4.30 5.26 -13.17
CA PHE A 133 -3.33 6.28 -13.60
C PHE A 133 -4.00 7.58 -14.05
N THR A 134 -5.33 7.60 -14.17
CA THR A 134 -6.10 8.80 -14.50
C THR A 134 -6.54 9.58 -13.27
N LEU A 135 -6.38 9.00 -12.08
CA LEU A 135 -6.80 9.61 -10.83
C LEU A 135 -5.78 10.67 -10.37
N ASP A 136 -6.29 11.80 -9.89
CA ASP A 136 -5.47 12.75 -9.14
C ASP A 136 -5.28 12.24 -7.70
N TRP A 137 -4.21 11.47 -7.50
CA TRP A 137 -3.81 10.91 -6.21
C TRP A 137 -3.42 11.96 -5.17
N ARG A 138 -2.98 13.15 -5.59
CA ARG A 138 -2.60 14.24 -4.68
C ARG A 138 -3.77 15.18 -4.37
N GLY A 139 -4.86 15.07 -5.15
CA GLY A 139 -6.06 15.88 -5.02
C GLY A 139 -7.18 15.20 -4.24
N GLY A 140 -8.37 15.81 -4.32
CA GLY A 140 -9.53 15.32 -3.58
C GLY A 140 -10.03 13.95 -4.03
N ALA A 141 -9.76 13.55 -5.29
CA ALA A 141 -10.23 12.27 -5.83
C ALA A 141 -9.52 11.07 -5.19
N GLY A 142 -8.18 11.09 -5.10
CA GLY A 142 -7.42 10.06 -4.40
C GLY A 142 -7.78 9.96 -2.92
N ARG A 143 -7.95 11.13 -2.27
CA ARG A 143 -8.37 11.19 -0.87
C ARG A 143 -9.75 10.57 -0.64
N ALA A 144 -10.74 10.92 -1.46
CA ALA A 144 -12.09 10.39 -1.34
C ALA A 144 -12.12 8.87 -1.51
N LEU A 145 -11.40 8.33 -2.50
CA LEU A 145 -11.30 6.89 -2.72
C LEU A 145 -10.75 6.16 -1.48
N ALA A 146 -9.68 6.67 -0.88
CA ALA A 146 -9.10 6.09 0.33
C ALA A 146 -10.06 6.17 1.53
N GLU A 147 -10.74 7.31 1.71
CA GLU A 147 -11.74 7.50 2.77
C GLU A 147 -12.96 6.56 2.58
N ASP A 148 -13.44 6.38 1.36
CA ASP A 148 -14.55 5.48 1.02
C ASP A 148 -14.19 4.00 1.25
N ALA A 149 -12.96 3.59 0.87
CA ALA A 149 -12.45 2.25 1.14
C ALA A 149 -12.37 1.98 2.65
N ILE A 150 -11.83 2.92 3.44
CA ILE A 150 -11.77 2.82 4.90
C ILE A 150 -13.18 2.72 5.49
N ALA A 151 -14.10 3.58 5.07
CA ALA A 151 -15.48 3.57 5.55
C ALA A 151 -16.18 2.23 5.25
N SER A 152 -16.00 1.70 4.05
CA SER A 152 -16.56 0.40 3.63
C SER A 152 -16.04 -0.75 4.48
N VAL A 153 -14.75 -0.72 4.83
CA VAL A 153 -14.15 -1.71 5.74
C VAL A 153 -14.75 -1.61 7.14
N TYR A 154 -14.93 -0.40 7.68
CA TYR A 154 -15.63 -0.23 8.97
C TYR A 154 -17.07 -0.73 8.92
N GLU A 155 -17.80 -0.47 7.85
CA GLU A 155 -19.17 -0.96 7.67
C GLU A 155 -19.21 -2.48 7.62
N ALA A 156 -18.34 -3.12 6.83
CA ALA A 156 -18.26 -4.58 6.75
C ALA A 156 -17.97 -5.23 8.10
N PHE A 157 -17.15 -4.60 8.95
CA PHE A 157 -16.82 -5.14 10.27
C PHE A 157 -17.82 -4.82 11.37
N ASN A 158 -18.60 -3.74 11.23
CA ASN A 158 -19.65 -3.34 12.17
C ASN A 158 -21.03 -3.88 11.78
N ALA A 159 -21.19 -4.40 10.56
CA ALA A 159 -22.41 -5.06 10.14
C ALA A 159 -22.70 -6.23 11.10
N PRO A 160 -23.91 -6.29 11.68
CA PRO A 160 -24.30 -7.47 12.43
C PRO A 160 -24.24 -8.65 11.47
N THR A 161 -23.45 -9.68 11.82
CA THR A 161 -23.45 -10.94 11.10
C THR A 161 -24.90 -11.40 11.00
N GLU A 162 -25.47 -11.46 9.80
CA GLU A 162 -26.81 -12.02 9.63
C GLU A 162 -26.80 -13.39 10.31
N ALA A 163 -27.64 -13.53 11.34
CA ALA A 163 -27.75 -14.77 12.08
C ALA A 163 -28.15 -15.87 11.11
N ASP A 164 -27.31 -16.90 11.04
CA ASP A 164 -27.55 -18.13 10.30
C ASP A 164 -28.98 -18.63 10.59
N PRO A 165 -29.86 -18.80 9.58
CA PRO A 165 -31.20 -19.31 9.83
C PRO A 165 -31.10 -20.74 10.36
N ALA A 166 -31.68 -20.91 11.56
CA ALA A 166 -31.69 -22.12 12.38
C ALA A 166 -32.09 -23.43 11.68
#